data_AF-A0A2T2WIH4-F1
#
_entry.id   AF-A0A2T2WIH4-F1
#
_cell.length_a   1.000
_cell.length_b   1.000
_cell.length_c   1.000
_cell.angle_alpha   90.00
_cell.angle_beta   90.00
_cell.angle_gamma   90.00
#
_symmetry.space_group_name_H-M   'P 1'
#
loop_
_entity.id
_entity.type
_entity.pdbx_description
1 polymer ?
#
loop_
_entity_poly.entity_id
_entity_poly.type
_entity_poly.pdbx_seq_one_letter_code
_entity_poly.pdbx_strand_id
1 'polypeptide(L)'
;MDPQRQYAQLLTLWSQGSKMFRRAQQLSDHWDSQWDAWWHLGRRLVERGLTVVPVPLTPPYLLVDIEGQWFTLCPPKGANTGVAHRVIVVARDDVPALRWDGVWNTSWSLAMRLGRHGWTTLGSAPPPLESPLCVATVDQALTLLGAMRRKPALFRQLSAQHWIVAAALMRHPGLRLATASPLPASWGFGYDPLTHEAWWERQDEDSVQKR
;
A
#
# COMPACT_ATOMS: atom_id res chain seq x y z
N MET A 1 10.67 -1.77 29.28
CA MET A 1 9.85 -0.58 29.02
C MET A 1 8.44 -1.04 28.70
N ASP A 2 7.41 -0.38 29.22
CA ASP A 2 6.01 -0.73 28.99
C ASP A 2 5.55 -0.28 27.58
N PRO A 3 5.13 -1.20 26.69
CA PRO A 3 4.67 -0.86 25.33
C PRO A 3 3.50 0.13 25.30
N GLN A 4 2.63 0.10 26.31
CA GLN A 4 1.49 1.02 26.39
C GLN A 4 1.95 2.46 26.65
N ARG A 5 3.00 2.64 27.45
CA ARG A 5 3.60 3.96 27.71
C ARG A 5 4.29 4.51 26.47
N GLN A 6 4.99 3.67 25.69
CA GLN A 6 5.62 4.09 24.44
C GLN A 6 4.58 4.55 23.41
N TYR A 7 3.48 3.80 23.28
CA TYR A 7 2.37 4.20 22.40
C TYR A 7 1.73 5.52 22.83
N ALA A 8 1.49 5.71 24.13
CA ALA A 8 0.95 6.97 24.66
C ALA A 8 1.88 8.17 24.41
N GLN A 9 3.21 7.97 24.53
CA GLN A 9 4.20 9.00 24.20
C GLN A 9 4.18 9.36 22.72
N LEU A 10 4.05 8.38 21.83
CA LEU A 10 3.93 8.63 20.39
C LEU A 10 2.63 9.38 20.06
N LEU A 11 1.49 8.99 20.63
CA LEU A 11 0.23 9.73 20.45
C LEU A 11 0.36 11.19 20.92
N THR A 12 1.03 11.39 22.06
CA THR A 12 1.31 12.73 22.58
C THR A 12 2.16 13.53 21.59
N LEU A 13 3.22 12.93 21.03
CA LEU A 13 4.06 13.55 20.00
C LEU A 13 3.22 14.00 18.79
N TRP A 14 2.39 13.12 18.23
CA TRP A 14 1.57 13.42 17.06
C TRP A 14 0.52 14.50 17.34
N SER A 15 0.06 14.62 18.58
CA SER A 15 -0.89 15.65 19.01
C SER A 15 -0.27 17.05 19.17
N GLN A 16 1.03 17.14 19.52
CA GLN A 16 1.75 18.41 19.69
C GLN A 16 1.97 19.18 18.38
N GLY A 17 1.86 18.50 17.23
CA GLY A 17 1.96 19.08 15.89
C GLY A 17 3.39 19.21 15.36
N SER A 18 3.49 19.31 14.03
CA SER A 18 4.77 19.32 13.28
C SER A 18 5.72 20.43 13.73
N LYS A 19 5.20 21.64 14.01
CA LYS A 19 6.00 22.81 14.40
C LYS A 19 6.77 22.58 15.70
N MET A 20 6.14 21.98 16.71
CA MET A 20 6.79 21.70 18.00
C MET A 20 7.87 20.65 17.86
N PHE A 21 7.60 19.59 17.10
CA PHE A 21 8.59 18.55 16.78
C PHE A 21 9.80 19.14 16.06
N ARG A 22 9.58 19.94 15.01
CA ARG A 22 10.67 20.56 14.24
C ARG A 22 11.54 21.48 15.09
N ARG A 23 10.92 22.30 15.95
CA ARG A 23 11.65 23.16 16.89
C ARG A 23 12.49 22.37 17.88
N ALA A 24 11.94 21.29 18.44
CA ALA A 24 12.67 20.42 19.36
C ALA A 24 13.86 19.73 18.69
N GLN A 25 13.76 19.41 17.39
CA GLN A 25 14.79 18.73 16.61
C GLN A 25 15.74 19.69 15.85
N GLN A 26 15.58 21.01 16.01
CA GLN A 26 16.39 22.03 15.33
C GLN A 26 16.46 21.85 13.80
N LEU A 27 15.37 21.37 13.18
CA LEU A 27 15.30 21.18 11.73
C LEU A 27 15.22 22.52 10.99
N SER A 28 15.92 22.65 9.86
CA SER A 28 15.97 23.90 9.08
C SER A 28 14.64 24.22 8.38
N ASP A 29 14.33 25.53 8.28
CA ASP A 29 13.04 26.04 7.76
C ASP A 29 12.76 25.74 6.27
N HIS A 30 13.74 25.21 5.53
CA HIS A 30 13.65 25.06 4.07
C HIS A 30 12.65 23.98 3.60
N TRP A 31 12.06 23.18 4.49
CA TRP A 31 11.15 22.07 4.13
C TRP A 31 9.83 22.05 4.92
N ASP A 32 9.44 23.20 5.48
CA ASP A 32 8.27 23.36 6.35
C ASP A 32 6.98 22.72 5.80
N SER A 33 6.64 23.02 4.55
CA SER A 33 5.41 22.52 3.92
C SER A 33 5.45 21.01 3.61
N GLN A 34 6.64 20.45 3.41
CA GLN A 34 6.79 19.01 3.17
C GLN A 34 6.69 18.25 4.47
N TRP A 35 7.35 18.73 5.52
CA TRP A 35 7.21 18.17 6.86
C TRP A 35 5.77 18.22 7.35
N ASP A 36 5.02 19.29 7.09
CA ASP A 36 3.60 19.38 7.45
C ASP A 36 2.76 18.30 6.72
N ALA A 37 2.98 18.11 5.42
CA ALA A 37 2.30 17.05 4.67
C ALA A 37 2.64 15.64 5.23
N TRP A 38 3.92 15.35 5.45
CA TRP A 38 4.39 14.09 6.02
C TRP A 38 3.90 13.89 7.46
N TRP A 39 3.74 14.97 8.21
CA TRP A 39 3.13 14.93 9.53
C TRP A 39 1.65 14.53 9.47
N HIS A 40 0.91 15.08 8.51
CA HIS A 40 -0.48 14.67 8.27
C HIS A 40 -0.59 13.19 7.88
N LEU A 41 0.31 12.69 7.04
CA LEU A 41 0.37 11.26 6.72
C LEU A 41 0.67 10.42 7.97
N GLY A 42 1.70 10.78 8.75
CA GLY A 42 2.06 10.09 9.98
C GLY A 42 0.91 10.03 11.00
N ARG A 43 0.26 11.17 11.26
CA ARG A 43 -0.94 11.23 12.10
C ARG A 43 -2.04 10.31 11.56
N ARG A 44 -2.27 10.32 10.24
CA ARG A 44 -3.30 9.48 9.61
C ARG A 44 -3.01 7.99 9.82
N LEU A 45 -1.77 7.57 9.68
CA LEU A 45 -1.35 6.18 9.93
C LEU A 45 -1.59 5.77 11.39
N VAL A 46 -1.28 6.65 12.32
CA VAL A 46 -1.52 6.43 13.76
C VAL A 46 -3.02 6.35 14.08
N GLU A 47 -3.85 7.22 13.49
CA GLU A 47 -5.31 7.12 13.57
C GLU A 47 -5.86 5.80 13.01
N ARG A 48 -5.12 5.15 12.09
CA ARG A 48 -5.45 3.81 11.58
C ARG A 48 -4.87 2.67 12.43
N GLY A 49 -4.22 2.97 13.55
CA GLY A 49 -3.69 1.99 14.49
C GLY A 49 -2.35 1.38 14.06
N LEU A 50 -1.54 2.12 13.29
CA LEU A 50 -0.15 1.77 13.01
C LEU A 50 0.79 2.50 13.97
N THR A 51 1.89 1.87 14.35
CA THR A 51 2.96 2.54 15.09
C THR A 51 3.82 3.32 14.10
N VAL A 52 3.93 4.63 14.30
CA VAL A 52 4.71 5.50 13.41
C VAL A 52 5.64 6.40 14.20
N VAL A 53 6.89 6.45 13.76
CA VAL A 53 7.94 7.29 14.30
C VAL A 53 8.42 8.25 13.20
N PRO A 54 8.36 9.58 13.41
CA PRO A 54 8.97 10.53 12.49
C PRO A 54 10.49 10.48 12.64
N VAL A 55 11.21 10.43 11.51
CA VAL A 55 12.68 10.45 11.52
C VAL A 55 13.16 11.85 11.15
N PRO A 56 13.92 12.56 12.00
CA PRO A 56 14.32 13.95 11.80
C PRO A 56 15.43 14.10 10.75
N LEU A 57 15.16 13.65 9.53
CA LEU A 57 16.03 13.80 8.36
C LEU A 57 15.40 14.75 7.35
N THR A 58 16.22 15.23 6.42
CA THR A 58 15.79 15.98 5.25
C THR A 58 16.22 15.21 4.01
N PRO A 59 15.30 14.76 3.14
CA PRO A 59 13.83 14.99 3.16
C PRO A 59 13.13 14.24 4.32
N PRO A 60 11.82 14.48 4.60
CA PRO A 60 11.12 13.80 5.69
C PRO A 60 10.97 12.29 5.47
N TYR A 61 11.13 11.50 6.54
CA TYR A 61 10.89 10.05 6.54
C TYR A 61 9.99 9.65 7.72
N LEU A 62 9.25 8.56 7.55
CA LEU A 62 8.52 7.90 8.63
C LEU A 62 8.98 6.45 8.74
N LEU A 63 9.23 5.99 9.95
CA LEU A 63 9.32 4.57 10.26
C LEU A 63 7.95 4.07 10.69
N VAL A 64 7.45 3.04 10.01
CA VAL A 64 6.13 2.47 10.26
C VAL A 64 6.28 1.00 10.57
N ASP A 65 5.73 0.57 11.70
CA ASP A 65 5.59 -0.86 12.01
C ASP A 65 4.34 -1.40 11.31
N ILE A 66 4.55 -2.41 10.48
CA ILE A 66 3.51 -3.14 9.77
C ILE A 66 3.66 -4.63 10.13
N GLU A 67 2.82 -5.10 11.04
CA GLU A 67 2.81 -6.50 11.52
C GLU A 67 4.17 -6.99 12.04
N GLY A 68 4.87 -6.17 12.83
CA GLY A 68 6.16 -6.51 13.44
C GLY A 68 7.36 -6.28 12.54
N GLN A 69 7.16 -5.64 11.37
CA GLN A 69 8.21 -5.28 10.44
C GLN A 69 8.26 -3.77 10.24
N TRP A 70 9.46 -3.20 10.36
CA TRP A 70 9.68 -1.76 10.17
C TRP A 70 9.91 -1.42 8.70
N PHE A 71 9.10 -0.50 8.19
CA PHE A 71 9.20 0.08 6.85
C PHE A 71 9.58 1.55 6.94
N THR A 72 10.46 1.98 6.04
CA THR A 72 10.73 3.39 5.79
C THR A 72 9.79 3.89 4.71
N LEU A 73 8.89 4.82 5.06
CA LEU A 73 8.21 5.64 4.08
C LEU A 73 9.09 6.85 3.74
N CYS A 74 9.39 7.03 2.46
CA CYS A 74 10.22 8.14 1.99
C CYS A 74 9.68 8.78 0.70
N PRO A 75 10.08 10.01 0.37
CA PRO A 75 9.81 10.56 -0.94
C PRO A 75 10.69 9.88 -2.01
N PRO A 76 10.40 10.06 -3.31
CA PRO A 76 11.14 9.40 -4.39
C PRO A 76 12.65 9.60 -4.35
N LYS A 77 13.11 10.80 -4.01
CA LYS A 77 14.55 11.13 -3.88
C LYS A 77 15.25 10.39 -2.73
N GLY A 78 14.50 9.83 -1.79
CA GLY A 78 15.01 9.14 -0.60
C GLY A 78 15.03 7.62 -0.71
N ALA A 79 14.70 7.04 -1.87
CA ALA A 79 14.56 5.59 -2.03
C ALA A 79 15.87 4.83 -1.75
N ASN A 80 17.02 5.43 -2.06
CA ASN A 80 18.35 4.82 -1.89
C ASN A 80 18.96 5.06 -0.49
N THR A 81 18.34 5.91 0.33
CA THR A 81 18.84 6.32 1.65
C THR A 81 18.02 5.74 2.80
N GLY A 82 17.27 4.66 2.53
CA GLY A 82 16.34 4.05 3.50
C GLY A 82 16.98 3.80 4.86
N VAL A 83 16.35 4.32 5.91
CA VAL A 83 16.82 4.21 7.31
C VAL A 83 16.55 2.80 7.88
N ALA A 84 15.63 2.05 7.26
CA ALA A 84 15.34 0.65 7.56
C ALA A 84 15.38 -0.23 6.29
N HIS A 85 15.53 -1.55 6.47
CA HIS A 85 15.71 -2.55 5.41
C HIS A 85 14.61 -2.61 4.34
N ARG A 86 13.40 -2.12 4.64
CA ARG A 86 12.28 -2.12 3.70
C ARG A 86 11.82 -0.70 3.44
N VAL A 87 11.72 -0.33 2.17
CA VAL A 87 11.35 1.01 1.73
C VAL A 87 10.00 0.93 1.01
N ILE A 88 9.15 1.92 1.26
CA ILE A 88 7.97 2.22 0.43
C ILE A 88 8.07 3.69 0.04
N VAL A 89 8.14 3.95 -1.26
CA VAL A 89 8.19 5.32 -1.78
C VAL A 89 6.77 5.89 -1.79
N VAL A 90 6.61 7.08 -1.22
CA VAL A 90 5.36 7.85 -1.26
C VAL A 90 5.57 9.08 -2.13
N ALA A 91 5.01 9.07 -3.33
CA ALA A 91 5.15 10.16 -4.29
C ALA A 91 3.99 11.16 -4.20
N ARG A 92 4.29 12.46 -4.08
CA ARG A 92 3.28 13.52 -4.10
C ARG A 92 2.75 13.83 -5.50
N ASP A 93 3.68 13.91 -6.45
CA ASP A 93 3.42 14.45 -7.78
C ASP A 93 3.46 13.38 -8.90
N ASP A 94 3.77 12.13 -8.56
CA ASP A 94 3.93 11.04 -9.54
C ASP A 94 2.66 10.18 -9.60
N VAL A 95 2.13 9.96 -10.81
CA VAL A 95 0.99 9.06 -11.09
C VAL A 95 1.56 7.90 -11.89
N PRO A 96 1.65 6.70 -11.31
CA PRO A 96 0.48 5.88 -10.96
C PRO A 96 0.15 5.79 -9.45
N ALA A 97 -1.08 5.35 -9.13
CA ALA A 97 -1.53 5.17 -7.75
C ALA A 97 -0.70 4.14 -6.96
N LEU A 98 -0.33 3.03 -7.61
CA LEU A 98 0.59 2.04 -7.07
C LEU A 98 1.50 1.56 -8.19
N ARG A 99 2.80 1.45 -7.92
CA ARG A 99 3.80 0.91 -8.86
C ARG A 99 4.76 -0.01 -8.13
N TRP A 100 5.18 -1.05 -8.82
CA TRP A 100 6.36 -1.82 -8.45
C TRP A 100 7.45 -1.59 -9.50
N ASP A 101 8.60 -1.12 -9.04
CA ASP A 101 9.80 -0.90 -9.85
C ASP A 101 11.05 -1.20 -8.99
N GLY A 102 11.17 -2.46 -8.55
CA GLY A 102 12.16 -2.90 -7.55
C GLY A 102 11.82 -2.52 -6.11
N VAL A 103 11.05 -1.45 -5.92
CA VAL A 103 10.45 -1.04 -4.64
C VAL A 103 8.98 -0.68 -4.84
N TRP A 104 8.17 -0.86 -3.80
CA TRP A 104 6.79 -0.39 -3.80
C TRP A 104 6.74 1.13 -3.78
N ASN A 105 6.07 1.70 -4.78
CA ASN A 105 5.77 3.12 -4.89
C ASN A 105 4.25 3.29 -4.76
N THR A 106 3.80 4.17 -3.86
CA THR A 106 2.40 4.57 -3.74
C THR A 106 2.28 6.06 -4.00
N SER A 107 1.21 6.47 -4.67
CA SER A 107 0.87 7.90 -4.70
C SER A 107 0.45 8.36 -3.31
N TRP A 108 0.56 9.66 -3.07
CA TRP A 108 0.12 10.30 -1.84
C TRP A 108 -1.37 10.07 -1.59
N SER A 109 -2.18 10.18 -2.64
CA SER A 109 -3.63 9.96 -2.59
C SER A 109 -3.99 8.54 -2.18
N LEU A 110 -3.27 7.53 -2.66
CA LEU A 110 -3.45 6.15 -2.21
C LEU A 110 -3.01 6.00 -0.75
N ALA A 111 -1.81 6.48 -0.39
CA ALA A 111 -1.26 6.38 0.96
C ALA A 111 -2.20 6.96 2.03
N MET A 112 -2.84 8.09 1.75
CA MET A 112 -3.82 8.72 2.65
C MET A 112 -5.14 7.94 2.78
N ARG A 113 -5.51 7.14 1.76
CA ARG A 113 -6.74 6.32 1.73
C ARG A 113 -6.53 4.93 2.32
N LEU A 114 -5.31 4.40 2.33
CA LEU A 114 -5.01 3.09 2.91
C LEU A 114 -5.36 3.05 4.41
N GLY A 115 -6.19 2.07 4.80
CA GLY A 115 -6.36 1.68 6.20
C GLY A 115 -5.27 0.70 6.64
N ARG A 116 -5.29 0.27 7.91
CA ARG A 116 -4.32 -0.70 8.47
C ARG A 116 -4.13 -1.91 7.57
N HIS A 117 -5.22 -2.57 7.18
CA HIS A 117 -5.15 -3.74 6.32
C HIS A 117 -4.57 -3.46 4.93
N GLY A 118 -4.77 -2.25 4.39
CA GLY A 118 -4.16 -1.84 3.12
C GLY A 118 -2.65 -1.74 3.23
N TRP A 119 -2.16 -1.10 4.31
CA TRP A 119 -0.72 -1.04 4.62
C TRP A 119 -0.12 -2.41 4.91
N THR A 120 -0.79 -3.25 5.70
CA THR A 120 -0.39 -4.65 5.94
C THR A 120 -0.28 -5.43 4.64
N THR A 121 -1.25 -5.30 3.76
CA THR A 121 -1.23 -6.00 2.47
C THR A 121 -0.08 -5.48 1.62
N LEU A 122 0.12 -4.17 1.51
CA LEU A 122 1.22 -3.59 0.73
C LEU A 122 2.60 -4.00 1.27
N GLY A 123 2.81 -3.96 2.59
CA GLY A 123 4.08 -4.36 3.21
C GLY A 123 4.40 -5.85 3.08
N SER A 124 3.37 -6.69 2.95
CA SER A 124 3.49 -8.14 2.74
C SER A 124 3.30 -8.57 1.28
N ALA A 125 3.03 -7.62 0.38
CA ALA A 125 2.74 -7.91 -1.02
C ALA A 125 3.97 -8.54 -1.67
N PRO A 126 3.80 -9.66 -2.39
CA PRO A 126 4.92 -10.28 -3.09
C PRO A 126 5.43 -9.32 -4.17
N PRO A 127 6.73 -9.37 -4.51
CA PRO A 127 7.17 -8.75 -5.75
C PRO A 127 6.46 -9.44 -6.93
N PRO A 128 5.97 -8.70 -7.94
CA PRO A 128 5.45 -9.30 -9.15
C PRO A 128 6.53 -10.11 -9.88
N LEU A 129 6.12 -11.24 -10.47
CA LEU A 129 7.02 -12.14 -11.21
C LEU A 129 7.68 -11.46 -12.42
N GLU A 130 6.99 -10.50 -13.03
CA GLU A 130 7.44 -9.72 -14.17
C GLU A 130 7.26 -8.25 -13.82
N SER A 131 8.33 -7.45 -13.91
CA SER A 131 8.32 -6.02 -13.62
C SER A 131 8.39 -5.21 -14.92
N PRO A 132 7.76 -4.03 -14.99
CA PRO A 132 7.10 -3.29 -13.90
C PRO A 132 5.57 -3.56 -13.78
N LEU A 133 5.03 -3.40 -12.57
CA LEU A 133 3.58 -3.29 -12.33
C LEU A 133 3.21 -1.82 -12.20
N CYS A 134 2.18 -1.38 -12.91
CA CYS A 134 1.66 -0.02 -12.85
C CYS A 134 0.14 -0.03 -12.68
N VAL A 135 -0.35 0.59 -11.60
CA VAL A 135 -1.79 0.67 -11.27
C VAL A 135 -2.23 2.12 -11.31
N ALA A 136 -2.96 2.49 -12.36
CA ALA A 136 -3.23 3.89 -12.68
C ALA A 136 -4.05 4.59 -11.58
N THR A 137 -5.14 3.97 -11.12
CA THR A 137 -6.10 4.63 -10.23
C THR A 137 -6.07 4.11 -8.80
N VAL A 138 -6.45 4.98 -7.85
CA VAL A 138 -6.53 4.60 -6.44
C VAL A 138 -7.54 3.48 -6.21
N ASP A 139 -8.68 3.48 -6.92
CA ASP A 139 -9.71 2.45 -6.74
C ASP A 139 -9.27 1.09 -7.30
N GLN A 140 -8.49 1.07 -8.39
CA GLN A 140 -7.83 -0.14 -8.87
C GLN A 140 -6.81 -0.66 -7.86
N ALA A 141 -5.98 0.22 -7.29
CA ALA A 141 -4.99 -0.17 -6.28
C ALA A 141 -5.65 -0.72 -5.01
N LEU A 142 -6.73 -0.09 -4.53
CA LEU A 142 -7.51 -0.61 -3.39
C LEU A 142 -8.15 -1.96 -3.70
N THR A 143 -8.67 -2.14 -4.92
CA THR A 143 -9.24 -3.43 -5.38
C THR A 143 -8.17 -4.51 -5.41
N LEU A 144 -6.99 -4.18 -5.95
CA LEU A 144 -5.84 -5.08 -6.01
C LEU A 144 -5.38 -5.51 -4.62
N LEU A 145 -5.13 -4.56 -3.71
CA LEU A 145 -4.73 -4.87 -2.34
C LEU A 145 -5.83 -5.67 -1.62
N GLY A 146 -7.11 -5.35 -1.83
CA GLY A 146 -8.21 -6.14 -1.29
C GLY A 146 -8.19 -7.60 -1.77
N ALA A 147 -7.94 -7.83 -3.06
CA ALA A 147 -7.84 -9.16 -3.64
C ALA A 147 -6.59 -9.92 -3.15
N MET A 148 -5.43 -9.26 -3.10
CA MET A 148 -4.18 -9.82 -2.56
C MET A 148 -4.32 -10.29 -1.13
N ARG A 149 -5.02 -9.52 -0.29
CA ARG A 149 -5.30 -9.92 1.09
C ARG A 149 -6.10 -11.21 1.15
N ARG A 150 -7.11 -11.36 0.29
CA ARG A 150 -8.00 -12.53 0.28
C ARG A 150 -7.34 -13.78 -0.27
N LYS A 151 -6.53 -13.66 -1.33
CA LYS A 151 -5.88 -14.79 -2.01
C LYS A 151 -4.41 -14.46 -2.35
N PRO A 152 -3.52 -14.33 -1.35
CA PRO A 152 -2.14 -13.91 -1.60
C PRO A 152 -1.34 -14.88 -2.47
N ALA A 153 -1.65 -16.19 -2.38
CA ALA A 153 -0.98 -17.22 -3.17
C ALA A 153 -1.27 -17.10 -4.68
N LEU A 154 -2.46 -16.62 -5.07
CA LEU A 154 -2.78 -16.34 -6.48
C LEU A 154 -1.81 -15.31 -7.07
N PHE A 155 -1.64 -14.18 -6.39
CA PHE A 155 -0.79 -13.09 -6.88
C PHE A 155 0.70 -13.42 -6.86
N ARG A 156 1.14 -14.43 -6.09
CA ARG A 156 2.50 -14.98 -6.19
C ARG A 156 2.74 -15.80 -7.45
N GLN A 157 1.68 -16.32 -8.07
CA GLN A 157 1.73 -17.21 -9.24
C GLN A 157 1.34 -16.49 -10.54
N LEU A 158 0.65 -15.35 -10.43
CA LEU A 158 0.25 -14.54 -11.58
C LEU A 158 1.37 -13.61 -12.04
N SER A 159 1.52 -13.49 -13.37
CA SER A 159 2.24 -12.36 -13.97
C SER A 159 1.54 -11.03 -13.63
N ALA A 160 2.33 -9.97 -13.45
CA ALA A 160 1.88 -8.63 -13.07
C ALA A 160 0.78 -8.09 -13.97
N GLN A 161 0.85 -8.37 -15.27
CA GLN A 161 -0.12 -7.89 -16.26
C GLN A 161 -1.55 -8.37 -15.95
N HIS A 162 -1.68 -9.50 -15.25
CA HIS A 162 -2.95 -10.11 -14.88
C HIS A 162 -3.50 -9.65 -13.55
N TRP A 163 -2.70 -8.96 -12.73
CA TRP A 163 -3.07 -8.65 -11.35
C TRP A 163 -4.32 -7.77 -11.27
N ILE A 164 -4.43 -6.76 -12.14
CA ILE A 164 -5.59 -5.86 -12.15
C ILE A 164 -6.85 -6.58 -12.63
N VAL A 165 -6.74 -7.39 -13.70
CA VAL A 165 -7.87 -8.17 -14.20
C VAL A 165 -8.33 -9.17 -13.15
N ALA A 166 -7.41 -9.96 -12.58
CA ALA A 166 -7.74 -10.94 -11.54
C ALA A 166 -8.40 -10.27 -10.32
N ALA A 167 -7.87 -9.14 -9.86
CA ALA A 167 -8.46 -8.40 -8.75
C ALA A 167 -9.87 -7.87 -9.05
N ALA A 168 -10.10 -7.38 -10.27
CA ALA A 168 -11.41 -6.90 -10.70
C ALA A 168 -12.44 -8.04 -10.80
N LEU A 169 -12.06 -9.18 -11.39
CA LEU A 169 -12.89 -10.38 -11.45
C LEU A 169 -13.22 -10.91 -10.05
N MET A 170 -12.26 -10.90 -9.13
CA MET A 170 -12.48 -11.28 -7.73
C MET A 170 -13.38 -10.31 -6.95
N ARG A 171 -13.52 -9.06 -7.41
CA ARG A 171 -14.44 -8.08 -6.81
C ARG A 171 -15.85 -8.24 -7.38
N HIS A 172 -15.97 -8.65 -8.63
CA HIS A 172 -17.22 -8.80 -9.36
C HIS A 172 -17.31 -10.19 -10.02
N PRO A 173 -17.68 -11.23 -9.25
CA PRO A 173 -17.89 -12.57 -9.80
C PRO A 173 -18.91 -12.54 -10.96
N GLY A 174 -18.67 -13.34 -12.00
CA GLY A 174 -19.52 -13.37 -13.20
C GLY A 174 -19.30 -12.23 -14.21
N LEU A 175 -18.52 -11.20 -13.86
CA LEU A 175 -18.05 -10.21 -14.85
C LEU A 175 -17.10 -10.90 -15.84
N ARG A 176 -17.24 -10.57 -17.13
CA ARG A 176 -16.29 -10.93 -18.17
C ARG A 176 -15.39 -9.73 -18.46
N LEU A 177 -14.08 -9.94 -18.42
CA LEU A 177 -13.10 -8.90 -18.69
C LEU A 177 -12.11 -9.38 -19.74
N ALA A 178 -11.79 -8.50 -20.68
CA ALA A 178 -10.76 -8.74 -21.67
C ALA A 178 -9.40 -8.95 -20.98
N THR A 179 -8.67 -9.96 -21.44
CA THR A 179 -7.32 -10.26 -20.98
C THR A 179 -6.49 -10.87 -22.11
N ALA A 180 -5.21 -10.50 -22.18
CA ALA A 180 -4.34 -10.93 -23.27
C ALA A 180 -3.98 -12.43 -23.21
N SER A 181 -4.13 -13.07 -22.04
CA SER A 181 -3.77 -14.47 -21.88
C SER A 181 -4.55 -15.12 -20.73
N PRO A 182 -4.65 -16.46 -20.68
CA PRO A 182 -5.48 -17.15 -19.71
C PRO A 182 -4.98 -16.94 -18.27
N LEU A 183 -5.94 -16.77 -17.35
CA LEU A 183 -5.70 -16.84 -15.92
C LEU A 183 -5.65 -18.31 -15.46
N PRO A 184 -4.99 -18.64 -14.34
CA PRO A 184 -4.87 -20.02 -13.88
C PRO A 184 -6.23 -20.61 -13.48
N ALA A 185 -6.68 -21.63 -14.22
CA ALA A 185 -7.95 -22.32 -13.98
C ALA A 185 -8.04 -22.95 -12.58
N SER A 186 -6.91 -23.28 -11.95
CA SER A 186 -6.83 -23.79 -10.57
C SER A 186 -7.46 -22.85 -9.52
N TRP A 187 -7.61 -21.57 -9.86
CA TRP A 187 -8.25 -20.56 -9.00
C TRP A 187 -9.71 -20.25 -9.38
N GLY A 188 -10.29 -21.06 -10.28
CA GLY A 188 -11.67 -20.91 -10.74
C GLY A 188 -11.86 -19.80 -11.79
N PHE A 189 -10.80 -19.42 -12.49
CA PHE A 189 -10.93 -18.52 -13.64
C PHE A 189 -11.23 -19.32 -14.91
N GLY A 190 -12.29 -18.92 -15.61
CA GLY A 190 -12.55 -19.35 -16.98
C GLY A 190 -11.92 -18.36 -17.96
N TYR A 191 -11.63 -18.84 -19.17
CA TYR A 191 -11.07 -18.02 -20.25
C TYR A 191 -11.62 -18.52 -21.59
N ASP A 192 -12.12 -17.60 -22.41
CA ASP A 192 -12.56 -17.85 -23.77
C ASP A 192 -11.50 -17.36 -24.75
N PRO A 193 -10.81 -18.26 -25.48
CA PRO A 193 -9.76 -17.89 -26.42
C PRO A 193 -10.29 -17.19 -27.68
N LEU A 194 -11.59 -17.29 -27.99
CA LEU A 194 -12.18 -16.63 -29.15
C LEU A 194 -12.46 -15.15 -28.89
N THR A 195 -12.94 -14.84 -27.69
CA THR A 195 -13.26 -13.45 -27.29
C THR A 195 -12.15 -12.78 -26.49
N HIS A 196 -11.12 -13.54 -26.07
CA HIS A 196 -10.07 -13.09 -25.16
C HIS A 196 -10.63 -12.56 -23.84
N GLU A 197 -11.73 -13.14 -23.35
CA GLU A 197 -12.37 -12.75 -22.10
C GLU A 197 -12.10 -13.79 -21.01
N ALA A 198 -11.80 -13.32 -19.81
CA ALA A 198 -11.76 -14.12 -18.61
C ALA A 198 -12.93 -13.77 -17.69
N TRP A 199 -13.40 -14.76 -16.93
CA TRP A 199 -14.37 -14.60 -15.85
C TRP A 199 -13.93 -15.40 -14.63
N TRP A 200 -14.51 -15.10 -13.48
CA TRP A 200 -14.32 -15.89 -12.28
C TRP A 200 -15.58 -16.70 -11.98
N GLU A 201 -15.46 -18.03 -12.06
CA GLU A 201 -16.54 -19.02 -11.91
C GLU A 201 -16.92 -19.27 -10.46
N ARG A 202 -15.98 -19.06 -9.52
CA ARG A 202 -16.22 -19.30 -8.10
C ARG A 202 -16.77 -18.07 -7.41
N GLN A 203 -18.04 -18.15 -7.01
CA GLN A 203 -18.55 -17.40 -5.87
C GLN A 203 -18.12 -18.19 -4.62
N ASP A 204 -17.10 -17.74 -3.88
CA ASP A 204 -16.88 -18.28 -2.52
C ASP A 204 -18.21 -18.11 -1.75
N GLU A 205 -18.74 -19.21 -1.24
CA GLU A 205 -20.08 -19.40 -0.63
C GLU A 205 -20.32 -18.58 0.66
N ASP A 206 -19.46 -17.63 1.02
CA ASP A 206 -19.51 -16.87 2.28
C ASP A 206 -20.40 -15.60 2.23
N SER A 207 -21.22 -15.41 1.19
CA SER A 207 -22.08 -14.22 1.06
C SER A 207 -23.59 -14.46 1.21
N VAL A 208 -24.02 -15.62 1.72
CA VAL A 208 -25.41 -15.85 2.15
C VAL A 208 -25.48 -16.30 3.61
N GLN A 209 -25.24 -15.37 4.53
CA GLN A 209 -26.13 -15.25 5.69
C GLN A 209 -26.83 -13.90 5.63
N LYS A 210 -27.86 -13.83 4.76
CA LYS A 210 -28.97 -12.91 5.01
C LYS A 210 -29.72 -13.47 6.22
N ARG A 211 -29.67 -12.76 7.34
CA ARG A 211 -30.74 -12.75 8.33
C ARG A 211 -31.54 -11.47 8.13
#